data_AF-A0A948SCE5-F1
#
_entry.id   AF-A0A948SCE5-F1
#
_cell.length_a   1.000
_cell.length_b   1.000
_cell.length_c   1.000
_cell.angle_alpha   90.00
_cell.angle_beta   90.00
_cell.angle_gamma   90.00
#
_symmetry.space_group_name_H-M   'P 1'
#
loop_
_entity.id
_entity.type
_entity.pdbx_description
1 polymer ?
#
loop_
_entity_poly.entity_id
_entity_poly.type
_entity_poly.pdbx_seq_one_letter_code
_entity_poly.pdbx_strand_id
1 'polypeptide(L)'
;TGDGRLEMRYMSSNADVQVGDWIVTSGIDGIYPRGLKVGKVESLESDANGIFSRFILTPAAGMGRYGEVLLLEPVTLPHDRPESLDRKSEQQAATLSKKKRKAQ
;
A
#
# COMPACT_ATOMS: atom_id res chain seq x y z
N THR A 1 5.95 -12.42 18.47
CA THR A 1 6.42 -12.39 19.87
C THR A 1 6.28 -10.98 20.36
N GLY A 2 5.49 -10.75 21.42
CA GLY A 2 5.01 -9.42 21.82
C GLY A 2 6.05 -8.56 22.53
N ASP A 3 7.13 -8.19 21.83
CA ASP A 3 8.05 -7.12 22.23
C ASP A 3 7.45 -5.73 21.95
N GLY A 4 6.33 -5.71 21.23
CA GLY A 4 5.54 -4.53 20.97
C GLY A 4 6.14 -3.61 19.90
N ARG A 5 6.92 -4.22 18.99
CA ARG A 5 7.29 -3.59 17.73
C ARG A 5 6.21 -3.83 16.69
N LEU A 6 6.21 -2.99 15.65
CA LEU A 6 5.38 -3.20 14.46
C LEU A 6 6.25 -3.78 13.36
N GLU A 7 5.64 -4.58 12.50
CA GLU A 7 6.30 -5.18 11.36
C GLU A 7 5.65 -4.69 10.07
N MET A 8 6.43 -4.08 9.18
CA MET A 8 6.01 -3.72 7.83
C MET A 8 6.53 -4.76 6.84
N ARG A 9 5.62 -5.27 6.00
CA ARG A 9 5.85 -6.36 5.05
C ARG A 9 5.57 -5.92 3.61
N TYR A 10 6.01 -6.73 2.65
CA TYR A 10 5.70 -6.61 1.22
C TYR A 10 6.26 -5.33 0.58
N MET A 11 7.28 -4.72 1.17
CA MET A 11 8.00 -3.65 0.53
C MET A 11 8.91 -4.23 -0.56
N SER A 12 8.86 -3.59 -1.73
CA SER A 12 9.78 -3.91 -2.81
C SER A 12 11.23 -3.71 -2.35
N SER A 13 12.12 -4.61 -2.75
CA SER A 13 13.54 -4.54 -2.40
C SER A 13 14.26 -3.30 -2.94
N ASN A 14 13.67 -2.60 -3.92
CA ASN A 14 14.19 -1.34 -4.47
C ASN A 14 13.62 -0.08 -3.80
N ALA A 15 12.80 -0.22 -2.76
CA ALA A 15 12.24 0.94 -2.07
C ALA A 15 13.31 1.68 -1.27
N ASP A 16 13.38 2.99 -1.46
CA ASP A 16 14.27 3.87 -0.71
C ASP A 16 13.67 4.15 0.68
N VAL A 17 13.98 3.27 1.64
CA VAL A 17 13.55 3.37 3.04
C VAL A 17 14.78 3.21 3.93
N GLN A 18 14.97 4.14 4.85
CA GLN A 18 16.12 4.20 5.73
C GLN A 18 15.72 4.10 7.20
N VAL A 19 16.65 3.61 8.02
CA VAL A 19 16.49 3.63 9.47
C VAL A 19 16.31 5.07 9.93
N GLY A 20 15.23 5.31 10.66
CA GLY A 20 14.86 6.64 11.10
C GLY A 20 13.70 7.28 10.35
N ASP A 21 13.26 6.70 9.24
CA ASP A 21 12.12 7.22 8.49
C ASP A 21 10.80 7.05 9.23
N TRP A 22 9.90 8.01 9.03
CA TRP A 22 8.54 7.95 9.55
C TRP A 22 7.60 7.28 8.56
N ILE A 23 6.87 6.30 9.05
CA ILE A 23 5.80 5.65 8.30
C ILE A 23 4.46 6.31 8.63
N VAL A 24 3.70 6.62 7.58
CA VAL A 24 2.37 7.20 7.67
C VAL A 24 1.35 6.42 6.85
N THR A 25 0.07 6.51 7.22
CA THR A 25 -1.04 5.95 6.43
C THR A 25 -1.14 6.64 5.06
N SER A 26 -1.32 5.85 3.99
CA SER A 26 -1.52 6.38 2.64
C SER A 26 -2.96 6.82 2.36
N GLY A 27 -3.93 6.19 3.05
CA GLY A 27 -5.36 6.34 2.83
C GLY A 27 -5.92 5.62 1.60
N ILE A 28 -5.14 4.70 1.01
CA ILE A 28 -5.56 3.94 -0.19
C ILE A 28 -6.69 2.93 0.09
N ASP A 29 -6.84 2.52 1.35
CA ASP A 29 -7.88 1.56 1.76
C ASP A 29 -9.25 2.20 1.99
N GLY A 30 -9.33 3.54 2.02
CA GLY A 30 -10.53 4.28 2.35
C GLY A 30 -10.99 4.12 3.81
N ILE A 31 -10.18 3.47 4.65
CA ILE A 31 -10.48 3.24 6.07
C ILE A 31 -9.73 4.27 6.92
N TYR A 32 -8.43 4.45 6.68
CA TYR A 32 -7.63 5.41 7.43
C TYR A 32 -7.41 6.70 6.63
N PRO A 33 -7.58 7.90 7.23
CA PRO A 33 -7.12 9.13 6.60
C PRO A 33 -5.63 9.08 6.29
N ARG A 34 -5.21 9.74 5.21
CA ARG A 34 -3.79 9.89 4.87
C ARG A 34 -3.03 10.70 5.93
N GLY A 35 -1.79 10.31 6.21
CA GLY A 35 -0.83 11.09 7.00
C GLY A 35 -0.79 10.79 8.50
N LEU A 36 -1.51 9.77 8.98
CA LEU A 36 -1.43 9.36 10.38
C LEU A 36 -0.13 8.59 10.63
N LYS A 37 0.65 8.99 11.63
CA LYS A 37 1.91 8.33 11.99
C LYS A 37 1.65 6.95 12.56
N VAL A 38 2.29 5.95 11.97
CA VAL A 38 2.20 4.55 12.40
C VAL A 38 3.40 4.20 13.28
N GLY A 39 4.61 4.52 12.81
CA GLY A 39 5.84 4.18 13.51
C GLY A 39 7.08 4.72 12.81
N LYS A 40 8.23 4.52 13.45
CA LYS A 40 9.55 4.91 12.94
C LYS A 40 10.36 3.66 12.60
N VAL A 41 11.02 3.66 11.45
CA VAL A 41 11.85 2.54 11.00
C VAL A 41 13.02 2.36 11.96
N GLU A 42 13.11 1.17 12.56
CA GLU A 42 14.15 0.81 13.52
C GLU A 42 15.21 -0.09 12.87
N SER A 43 14.80 -1.10 12.12
CA SER A 43 15.73 -1.98 11.40
C SER A 43 15.13 -2.53 10.12
N LEU A 44 16.03 -2.97 9.23
CA LEU A 44 15.71 -3.63 7.97
C LEU A 44 16.17 -5.09 8.04
N GLU A 45 15.27 -6.00 7.72
CA GLU A 45 15.52 -7.42 7.55
C GLU A 45 15.19 -7.78 6.09
N SER A 46 16.18 -8.29 5.35
CA SER A 46 15.93 -8.76 3.97
C SER A 46 15.54 -10.23 3.99
N ASP A 47 14.49 -10.58 3.25
CA ASP A 47 14.11 -11.99 3.08
C ASP A 47 15.19 -12.74 2.27
N ALA A 48 15.35 -14.05 2.53
CA ALA A 48 16.39 -14.89 1.92
C ALA A 48 16.28 -14.95 0.39
N ASN A 49 15.09 -14.71 -0.16
CA ASN A 49 14.83 -14.68 -1.60
C ASN A 49 15.08 -13.30 -2.25
N GLY A 50 15.31 -12.25 -1.46
CA GLY A 50 15.68 -10.91 -1.94
C GLY A 50 14.60 -10.10 -2.68
N ILE A 51 13.37 -10.63 -2.78
CA ILE A 51 12.26 -9.98 -3.50
C ILE A 51 11.53 -8.96 -2.61
N PHE A 52 11.39 -9.26 -1.32
CA PHE A 52 10.70 -8.40 -0.36
C PHE A 52 11.58 -8.08 0.83
N SER A 53 11.42 -6.86 1.32
CA SER A 53 12.04 -6.37 2.54
C SER A 53 11.02 -6.34 3.67
N ARG A 54 11.46 -6.73 4.86
CA ARG A 54 10.73 -6.62 6.12
C ARG A 54 11.36 -5.48 6.93
N PHE A 55 10.53 -4.62 7.48
CA PHE A 55 10.99 -3.54 8.35
C PHE A 55 10.39 -3.68 9.74
N ILE A 56 11.22 -3.52 10.74
CA ILE A 56 10.80 -3.44 12.13
C ILE A 56 10.64 -1.97 12.49
N LEU A 57 9.50 -1.61 13.08
CA LEU A 57 9.16 -0.24 13.43
C LEU A 57 8.90 -0.12 14.93
N THR A 58 9.35 1.01 15.49
CA THR A 58 8.89 1.46 16.81
C THR A 58 7.51 2.15 16.66
N PRO A 59 6.45 1.72 17.39
CA PRO A 59 5.12 2.34 17.29
C PRO A 59 5.14 3.83 17.65
N ALA A 60 4.47 4.67 16.86
CA ALA A 60 4.40 6.11 17.13
C ALA A 60 3.57 6.43 18.38
N ALA A 61 2.55 5.61 18.66
CA ALA A 61 1.61 5.87 19.75
C ALA A 61 2.13 5.44 21.13
N GLY A 62 3.21 4.66 21.24
CA GLY A 62 3.78 4.22 22.53
C GLY A 62 2.87 3.26 23.30
N MET A 63 3.29 2.02 23.51
CA MET A 63 2.39 1.04 24.13
C MET A 63 2.23 1.23 25.63
N GLY A 64 1.01 1.08 26.11
CA GLY A 64 0.74 0.73 27.50
C GLY A 64 0.06 1.80 28.35
N ARG A 65 -0.23 3.01 27.85
CA ARG A 65 -1.01 4.02 28.60
C ARG A 65 -1.83 4.93 27.69
N TYR A 66 -3.02 4.48 27.30
CA TYR A 66 -3.99 5.31 26.61
C TYR A 66 -5.22 5.46 27.51
N GLY A 67 -5.46 6.67 28.03
CA GLY A 67 -6.69 6.98 28.76
C GLY A 67 -7.84 7.38 27.84
N GLU A 68 -7.51 7.87 26.64
CA GLU A 68 -8.46 8.43 25.68
C GLU A 68 -8.07 8.00 24.26
N VAL A 69 -9.08 7.89 23.38
CA VAL A 69 -8.90 7.53 21.98
C VAL A 69 -9.73 8.45 21.10
N LEU A 70 -9.22 8.72 19.89
CA LEU A 70 -9.94 9.49 18.87
C LEU A 70 -10.52 8.52 17.83
N LEU A 71 -11.85 8.50 17.71
CA LEU A 71 -12.52 7.80 16.62
C LEU A 71 -12.57 8.71 15.39
N LEU A 72 -12.05 8.21 14.28
CA LEU A 72 -12.06 8.90 12.98
C LEU A 72 -13.09 8.24 12.08
N GLU A 73 -13.88 9.04 11.37
CA GLU A 73 -14.78 8.51 10.34
C GLU A 73 -13.94 8.04 9.12
N PRO A 74 -14.30 6.89 8.52
CA PRO A 74 -13.61 6.41 7.32
C PRO A 74 -13.72 7.43 6.17
N VAL A 75 -12.58 7.70 5.52
CA VAL A 75 -12.55 8.53 4.31
C VAL A 75 -12.90 7.62 3.14
N THR A 76 -14.18 7.40 2.89
CA THR A 76 -14.60 6.68 1.67
C THR A 76 -14.19 7.51 0.46
N LEU A 77 -13.06 7.17 -0.15
CA LEU A 77 -12.68 7.75 -1.44
C LEU A 77 -13.72 7.27 -2.45
N PRO A 78 -14.40 8.17 -3.19
CA PRO A 78 -15.23 7.78 -4.31
C PRO A 78 -14.38 6.90 -5.24
N HIS A 79 -14.67 5.60 -5.29
CA HIS A 79 -14.09 4.70 -6.27
C HIS A 79 -14.89 4.85 -7.57
N ASP A 80 -14.90 6.06 -8.11
CA ASP A 80 -15.27 6.22 -9.51
C ASP A 80 -14.13 5.58 -10.29
N ARG A 81 -14.41 4.41 -10.88
CA ARG A 81 -13.53 3.81 -11.87
C ARG A 81 -13.19 4.92 -12.87
N PRO A 82 -11.91 5.28 -13.07
CA PRO A 82 -11.59 6.30 -14.04
C PRO A 82 -12.07 5.83 -15.43
N GLU A 83 -12.92 6.63 -16.08
CA GLU A 83 -13.50 6.34 -17.42
C GLU A 83 -12.42 5.97 -18.47
N SER A 84 -11.16 6.33 -18.21
CA SER A 84 -10.01 5.99 -19.05
C SER A 84 -9.75 4.47 -19.16
N LEU A 85 -10.22 3.66 -18.20
CA LEU A 85 -10.08 2.21 -18.22
C LEU A 85 -11.14 1.51 -19.09
N ASP A 86 -12.24 2.18 -19.43
CA ASP A 86 -13.31 1.58 -20.23
C ASP A 86 -12.96 1.57 -21.74
N ARG A 87 -11.99 2.36 -22.21
CA ARG A 87 -11.66 2.47 -23.66
C ARG A 87 -10.70 1.40 -24.20
N LYS A 88 -10.04 0.60 -23.35
CA LYS A 88 -9.00 -0.36 -23.82
C LYS A 88 -9.55 -1.71 -24.29
N SER A 89 -10.76 -2.10 -23.89
CA SER A 89 -11.38 -3.38 -24.29
C SER A 89 -11.93 -3.36 -25.73
N GLU A 90 -12.41 -2.23 -26.22
CA GLU A 90 -12.99 -2.12 -27.57
C GLU A 90 -11.95 -2.08 -28.70
N GLN A 91 -10.79 -1.46 -28.46
CA GLN A 91 -9.75 -1.31 -29.50
C GLN A 91 -9.04 -2.64 -29.81
N GLN A 92 -8.96 -3.56 -28.85
CA GLN A 92 -8.41 -4.90 -29.06
C GLN A 92 -9.40 -5.81 -29.79
N ALA A 93 -10.71 -5.72 -29.52
CA ALA A 93 -11.73 -6.51 -30.22
C ALA A 93 -11.86 -6.14 -31.71
N ALA A 94 -11.74 -4.85 -32.04
CA ALA A 94 -11.86 -4.37 -33.42
C ALA A 94 -10.68 -4.76 -34.32
N THR A 95 -9.48 -4.92 -33.75
CA THR A 95 -8.26 -5.31 -34.49
C THR A 95 -8.22 -6.82 -34.78
N LEU A 96 -8.76 -7.65 -33.88
CA LEU A 96 -8.91 -9.10 -34.08
C LEU A 96 -9.97 -9.46 -35.15
N SER A 97 -11.08 -8.70 -35.23
CA SER A 97 -12.16 -8.96 -36.21
C SER A 97 -11.76 -8.64 -37.66
N LYS A 98 -10.95 -7.59 -37.88
CA LYS A 98 -10.46 -7.24 -39.23
C LYS A 98 -9.45 -8.23 -39.80
N LYS A 99 -8.67 -8.92 -38.96
CA LYS A 99 -7.69 -9.92 -39.41
C LYS A 99 -8.34 -11.23 -39.88
N LYS A 100 -9.55 -11.53 -39.41
CA LYS A 100 -10.29 -12.76 -39.77
C LYS A 100 -11.07 -12.66 -41.08
N ARG A 101 -11.33 -11.45 -41.60
CA ARG A 101 -12.06 -11.21 -42.87
C ARG A 101 -11.18 -11.14 -44.12
N LYS A 102 -9.85 -11.29 -44.00
CA LYS A 102 -8.90 -11.16 -45.12
C LYS A 102 -8.20 -12.47 -45.50
N ALA A 103 -8.68 -13.60 -44.97
CA ALA A 103 -8.14 -14.94 -45.21
C ALA A 103 -9.19 -15.90 -45.80
N GLN A 104 -10.27 -15.38 -46.38
CA GLN A 104 -11.27 -16.14 -47.14
C GLN A 104 -11.55 -15.42 -48.46
#